data_AF-A0A2I1H303-F1
#
_entry.id   AF-A0A2I1H303-F1
#
_cell.length_a   1.000
_cell.length_b   1.000
_cell.length_c   1.000
_cell.angle_alpha   90.00
_cell.angle_beta   90.00
_cell.angle_gamma   90.00
#
_symmetry.space_group_name_H-M   'P 1'
#
loop_
_entity.id
_entity.type
_entity.pdbx_description
1 polymer ?
#
loop_
_entity_poly.entity_id
_entity_poly.type
_entity_poly.pdbx_seq_one_letter_code
_entity_poly.pdbx_strand_id
1 'polypeptide(L)'
;MTDVKVLLNGKSITKYIRAYFDGFEGLEHNHLFNFYDIDNDEDDIKFSLTAYEQKHLGDNPFFRPGCFLKKIAAKERTNRRLAVFNAVLFSIKLDGETLRTIFEEIVRENFSEGSATNEPIISSQSHNKKLLQDWKEKKRSLEKDLEDKTRLIELQKEEINELKGKIKKMEVITKERIKLQEKKDENLEEKQRASRNSKTSKPESKLIATSGAKSPKRNH
;
A
#
# COMPACT_ATOMS: atom_id res chain seq x y z
N MET A 1 -6.87 -43.94 -27.72
CA MET A 1 -5.43 -43.68 -27.54
C MET A 1 -5.25 -42.18 -27.51
N THR A 2 -4.92 -41.60 -26.36
CA THR A 2 -4.62 -40.17 -26.23
C THR A 2 -3.20 -39.91 -26.70
N ASP A 3 -3.04 -39.07 -27.73
CA ASP A 3 -1.75 -38.67 -28.27
C ASP A 3 -0.85 -38.12 -27.16
N VAL A 4 0.26 -38.82 -26.92
CA VAL A 4 1.27 -38.38 -25.95
C VAL A 4 2.02 -37.21 -26.58
N LYS A 5 1.91 -36.01 -26.01
CA LYS A 5 2.71 -34.86 -26.44
C LYS A 5 4.17 -35.09 -26.05
N VAL A 6 5.02 -35.24 -27.07
CA VAL A 6 6.47 -35.44 -26.94
C VAL A 6 7.17 -34.11 -27.22
N LEU A 7 8.18 -33.77 -26.42
CA LEU A 7 9.06 -32.62 -26.65
C LEU A 7 10.03 -32.90 -27.81
N LEU A 8 10.70 -31.86 -28.31
CA LEU A 8 11.64 -31.97 -29.43
C LEU A 8 12.80 -32.95 -29.16
N ASN A 9 13.14 -33.21 -27.89
CA ASN A 9 14.14 -34.18 -27.46
C ASN A 9 13.60 -35.63 -27.35
N GLY A 10 12.43 -35.92 -27.90
CA GLY A 10 11.83 -37.27 -27.86
C GLY A 10 11.31 -37.70 -26.48
N LYS A 11 11.44 -36.87 -25.44
CA LYS A 11 10.89 -37.15 -24.10
C LYS A 11 9.45 -36.67 -23.99
N SER A 12 8.62 -37.45 -23.31
CA SER A 12 7.23 -37.05 -23.03
C SER A 12 7.20 -35.89 -22.03
N ILE A 13 6.35 -34.89 -22.28
CA ILE A 13 6.09 -33.81 -21.32
C ILE A 13 5.65 -34.34 -19.95
N THR A 14 4.98 -35.50 -19.95
CA THR A 14 4.54 -36.21 -18.75
C THR A 14 5.69 -36.57 -17.81
N LYS A 15 6.91 -36.80 -18.33
CA LYS A 15 8.10 -37.06 -17.50
C LYS A 15 8.38 -35.87 -16.57
N TYR A 16 8.46 -34.66 -17.13
CA TYR A 16 8.79 -33.45 -16.36
C TYR A 16 7.64 -33.01 -15.46
N ILE A 17 6.39 -33.20 -15.90
CA ILE A 17 5.22 -32.96 -15.04
C ILE A 17 5.27 -33.89 -13.82
N ARG A 18 5.62 -35.16 -14.01
CA ARG A 18 5.78 -36.08 -12.88
C ARG A 18 6.92 -35.65 -11.97
N ALA A 19 8.10 -35.35 -12.53
CA ALA A 19 9.24 -34.86 -11.77
C ALA A 19 8.92 -33.59 -10.96
N TYR A 20 8.05 -32.72 -11.48
CA TYR A 20 7.57 -31.55 -10.76
C TYR A 20 6.78 -31.95 -9.50
N PHE A 21 5.82 -32.86 -9.62
CA PHE A 21 5.04 -33.32 -8.46
C PHE A 21 5.88 -34.14 -7.47
N ASP A 22 6.80 -34.97 -7.97
CA ASP A 22 7.74 -35.74 -7.15
C ASP A 22 8.66 -34.82 -6.34
N GLY A 23 8.98 -33.62 -6.86
CA GLY A 23 9.72 -32.59 -6.13
C GLY A 23 9.05 -32.07 -4.85
N PHE A 24 7.74 -32.32 -4.69
CA PHE A 24 6.98 -32.01 -3.47
C PHE A 24 6.68 -33.25 -2.62
N GLU A 25 7.25 -34.41 -2.96
CA GLU A 25 7.05 -35.61 -2.16
C GLU A 25 7.53 -35.37 -0.72
N GLY A 26 6.63 -35.63 0.23
CA GLY A 26 6.90 -35.39 1.65
C GLY A 26 6.88 -33.91 2.07
N LEU A 27 6.45 -32.97 1.23
CA LEU A 27 6.36 -31.55 1.61
C LEU A 27 5.60 -31.34 2.93
N GLU A 28 4.43 -31.98 3.06
CA GLU A 28 3.59 -31.85 4.24
C GLU A 28 4.28 -32.40 5.49
N HIS A 29 4.80 -33.64 5.39
CA HIS A 29 5.34 -34.37 6.52
C HIS A 29 6.74 -33.92 6.94
N ASN A 30 7.59 -33.59 5.97
CA ASN A 30 9.00 -33.27 6.19
C ASN A 30 9.24 -31.77 6.40
N HIS A 31 8.29 -30.92 5.98
CA HIS A 31 8.47 -29.48 6.03
C HIS A 31 7.32 -28.72 6.68
N LEU A 32 6.07 -28.91 6.22
CA LEU A 32 4.96 -28.09 6.73
C LEU A 32 4.71 -28.32 8.22
N PHE A 33 4.84 -29.55 8.73
CA PHE A 33 4.74 -29.81 10.17
C PHE A 33 5.78 -29.06 11.02
N ASN A 34 7.03 -28.95 10.54
CA ASN A 34 8.06 -28.19 11.26
C ASN A 34 7.69 -26.71 11.44
N PHE A 35 6.82 -26.15 10.59
CA PHE A 35 6.32 -24.79 10.76
C PHE A 35 5.14 -24.71 11.75
N TYR A 36 4.32 -25.75 11.87
CA TYR A 36 3.25 -25.81 12.87
C TYR A 36 3.81 -25.85 14.30
N ASP A 37 4.91 -26.54 14.51
CA ASP A 37 5.53 -26.67 15.84
C ASP A 37 6.15 -25.35 16.35
N ILE A 38 6.41 -24.39 15.46
CA ILE A 38 6.90 -23.04 15.83
C ILE A 38 5.91 -22.31 16.76
N ASP A 39 4.60 -22.58 16.62
CA ASP A 39 3.57 -21.95 17.46
C ASP A 39 3.42 -22.63 18.83
N ASN A 40 4.02 -23.82 19.04
CA ASN A 40 3.86 -24.64 20.25
C ASN A 40 5.08 -24.59 21.20
N ASP A 41 6.24 -24.14 20.71
CA ASP A 41 7.44 -24.03 21.55
C ASP A 41 7.40 -22.72 22.38
N GLU A 42 7.01 -22.85 23.66
CA GLU A 42 7.06 -21.77 24.67
C GLU A 42 8.51 -21.35 25.02
N ASP A 43 9.50 -22.16 24.65
CA ASP A 43 10.92 -21.93 24.91
C ASP A 43 11.62 -21.31 23.69
N ASP A 44 11.78 -19.98 23.70
CA ASP A 44 12.72 -19.04 23.03
C ASP A 44 13.71 -19.45 21.89
N ILE A 45 13.69 -20.65 21.31
CA ILE A 45 14.42 -20.99 20.09
C ILE A 45 13.67 -20.35 18.92
N LYS A 46 14.00 -19.09 18.66
CA LYS A 46 13.47 -18.30 17.56
C LYS A 46 13.78 -18.99 16.23
N PHE A 47 12.80 -19.70 15.68
CA PHE A 47 12.90 -20.34 14.37
C PHE A 47 13.46 -19.37 13.33
N SER A 48 14.52 -19.78 12.64
CA SER A 48 15.16 -18.99 11.58
C SER A 48 14.81 -19.60 10.22
N LEU A 49 13.88 -18.96 9.50
CA LEU A 49 13.54 -19.36 8.13
C LEU A 49 14.78 -19.37 7.23
N THR A 50 15.72 -18.44 7.41
CA THR A 50 16.96 -18.39 6.62
C THR A 50 17.84 -19.62 6.83
N ALA A 51 18.00 -20.07 8.08
CA ALA A 51 18.76 -21.30 8.37
C ALA A 51 18.04 -22.54 7.85
N TYR A 52 16.71 -22.57 7.97
CA TYR A 52 15.89 -23.64 7.42
C TYR A 52 16.02 -23.75 5.89
N GLU A 53 15.92 -22.62 5.19
CA GLU A 53 16.11 -22.55 3.74
C GLU A 53 17.50 -23.01 3.31
N GLN A 54 18.57 -22.62 4.01
CA GLN A 54 19.93 -23.11 3.72
C GLN A 54 20.04 -24.64 3.86
N LYS A 55 19.47 -25.19 4.94
CA LYS A 55 19.51 -26.63 5.20
C LYS A 55 18.77 -27.43 4.13
N HIS A 56 17.65 -26.92 3.63
CA HIS A 56 16.71 -27.70 2.82
C HIS A 56 16.71 -27.37 1.32
N LEU A 57 17.17 -26.18 0.92
CA LEU A 57 17.29 -25.77 -0.49
C LEU A 57 18.73 -25.84 -1.00
N GLY A 58 19.70 -26.13 -0.13
CA GLY A 58 21.11 -26.28 -0.46
C GLY A 58 21.90 -24.96 -0.53
N ASP A 59 23.13 -25.06 -1.04
CA ASP A 59 24.14 -23.98 -0.95
C ASP A 59 23.93 -22.84 -1.96
N ASN A 60 23.30 -23.13 -3.10
CA ASN A 60 23.07 -22.14 -4.16
C ASN A 60 21.66 -22.24 -4.76
N PRO A 61 20.62 -21.93 -3.96
CA PRO A 61 19.25 -21.93 -4.44
C PRO A 61 19.01 -20.76 -5.40
N PHE A 62 18.20 -20.99 -6.43
CA PHE A 62 17.54 -20.00 -7.28
C PHE A 62 17.06 -18.78 -6.49
N PHE A 63 16.40 -19.00 -5.34
CA PHE A 63 16.05 -17.94 -4.40
C PHE A 63 16.96 -17.94 -3.17
N ARG A 64 17.82 -16.92 -3.07
CA ARG A 64 18.71 -16.74 -1.93
C ARG A 64 17.96 -16.83 -0.58
N PRO A 65 18.54 -17.52 0.41
CA PRO A 65 17.97 -17.57 1.75
C PRO A 65 17.68 -16.17 2.32
N GLY A 66 16.52 -15.98 2.93
CA GLY A 66 16.09 -14.71 3.56
C GLY A 66 15.66 -13.58 2.62
N CYS A 67 15.82 -13.68 1.29
CA CYS A 67 15.59 -12.56 0.37
C CYS A 67 14.12 -12.08 0.21
N PHE A 68 13.10 -12.84 0.64
CA PHE A 68 11.68 -12.44 0.56
C PHE A 68 11.16 -11.72 1.81
N LEU A 69 11.73 -12.02 2.97
CA LEU A 69 11.22 -11.54 4.26
C LEU A 69 11.28 -10.02 4.37
N LYS A 70 12.35 -9.36 3.89
CA LYS A 70 12.56 -7.91 4.07
C LYS A 70 11.47 -7.04 3.42
N LYS A 71 10.90 -7.48 2.28
CA LYS A 71 9.88 -6.70 1.55
C LYS A 71 8.46 -6.93 2.07
N ILE A 72 8.15 -8.14 2.55
CA ILE A 72 6.79 -8.52 2.97
C ILE A 72 6.59 -8.31 4.49
N ALA A 73 7.63 -8.47 5.30
CA ALA A 73 7.57 -8.29 6.76
C ALA A 73 7.32 -6.84 7.21
N ALA A 74 7.31 -5.87 6.29
CA ALA A 74 7.05 -4.47 6.61
C ALA A 74 5.59 -4.18 7.02
N LYS A 75 4.65 -5.12 6.84
CA LYS A 75 3.21 -4.81 6.99
C LYS A 75 2.42 -5.52 8.08
N GLU A 76 2.69 -6.75 8.50
CA GLU A 76 1.87 -7.41 9.53
C GLU A 76 2.67 -8.48 10.28
N ARG A 77 2.74 -8.40 11.62
CA ARG A 77 3.25 -9.49 12.46
C ARG A 77 2.43 -9.64 13.74
N THR A 78 1.52 -10.59 13.72
CA THR A 78 1.13 -11.35 14.92
C THR A 78 1.72 -12.76 14.77
N ASN A 79 2.29 -13.31 15.86
CA ASN A 79 3.10 -14.55 15.81
C ASN A 79 2.40 -15.73 15.12
N ARG A 80 1.09 -15.91 15.36
CA ARG A 80 0.28 -17.00 14.75
C ARG A 80 0.21 -16.96 13.21
N ARG A 81 0.44 -15.80 12.58
CA ARG A 81 0.50 -15.70 11.12
C ARG A 81 1.91 -15.97 10.58
N LEU A 82 2.93 -15.94 11.43
CA LEU A 82 4.33 -16.05 11.02
C LEU A 82 4.69 -17.47 10.59
N ALA A 83 4.23 -18.49 11.31
CA ALA A 83 4.40 -19.90 10.95
C ALA A 83 3.83 -20.20 9.56
N VAL A 84 2.56 -19.87 9.34
CA VAL A 84 1.87 -20.03 8.05
C VAL A 84 2.58 -19.24 6.95
N PHE A 85 2.99 -18.00 7.25
CA PHE A 85 3.68 -17.16 6.27
C PHE A 85 5.05 -17.73 5.89
N ASN A 86 5.81 -18.24 6.85
CA ASN A 86 7.10 -18.88 6.61
C ASN A 86 6.95 -20.17 5.80
N ALA A 87 5.93 -20.98 6.10
CA ALA A 87 5.62 -22.19 5.36
C ALA A 87 5.32 -21.88 3.88
N VAL A 88 4.45 -20.88 3.62
CA VAL A 88 4.13 -20.44 2.26
C VAL A 88 5.37 -19.94 1.51
N LEU A 89 6.19 -19.12 2.15
CA LEU A 89 7.43 -18.63 1.55
C LEU A 89 8.38 -19.76 1.19
N PHE A 90 8.55 -20.74 2.09
CA PHE A 90 9.40 -21.89 1.85
C PHE A 90 8.89 -22.72 0.66
N SER A 91 7.58 -23.01 0.61
CA SER A 91 6.97 -23.78 -0.48
C SER A 91 7.16 -23.12 -1.85
N ILE A 92 7.02 -21.78 -1.94
CA ILE A 92 7.28 -21.04 -3.19
C ILE A 92 8.74 -21.17 -3.62
N LYS A 93 9.68 -21.21 -2.67
CA LYS A 93 11.09 -21.37 -3.00
C LYS A 93 11.43 -22.78 -3.45
N LEU A 94 10.86 -23.78 -2.78
CA LEU A 94 11.01 -25.19 -3.17
C LEU A 94 10.45 -25.44 -4.58
N ASP A 95 9.32 -24.83 -4.91
CA ASP A 95 8.75 -24.81 -6.26
C ASP A 95 9.73 -24.25 -7.29
N GLY A 96 10.34 -23.10 -6.98
CA GLY A 96 11.39 -22.50 -7.81
C GLY A 96 12.58 -23.42 -8.07
N GLU A 97 13.08 -24.13 -7.05
CA GLU A 97 14.18 -25.09 -7.24
C GLU A 97 13.79 -26.31 -8.05
N THR A 98 12.58 -26.81 -7.84
CA THR A 98 12.05 -27.96 -8.58
C THR A 98 11.98 -27.63 -10.07
N LEU A 99 11.43 -26.46 -10.40
CA LEU A 99 11.38 -25.96 -11.79
C LEU A 99 12.77 -25.74 -12.36
N ARG A 100 13.69 -25.15 -11.60
CA ARG A 100 15.06 -24.94 -12.05
C ARG A 100 15.74 -26.26 -12.42
N THR A 101 15.62 -27.27 -11.56
CA THR A 101 16.21 -28.60 -11.79
C THR A 101 15.68 -29.24 -13.07
N ILE A 102 14.35 -29.15 -13.28
CA ILE A 102 13.69 -29.64 -14.50
C ILE A 102 14.23 -28.91 -15.75
N PHE A 103 14.35 -27.59 -15.70
CA PHE A 103 14.87 -26.83 -16.84
C PHE A 103 16.33 -27.15 -17.13
N GLU A 104 17.18 -27.29 -16.09
CA GLU A 104 18.57 -27.71 -16.26
C GLU A 104 18.67 -29.11 -16.89
N GLU A 105 17.78 -30.04 -16.52
CA GLU A 105 17.70 -31.36 -17.14
C GLU A 105 17.29 -31.29 -18.62
N ILE A 106 16.22 -30.54 -18.94
CA ILE A 106 15.77 -30.33 -20.33
C ILE A 106 16.90 -29.75 -21.18
N VAL A 107 17.61 -28.75 -20.65
CA VAL A 107 18.72 -28.11 -21.34
C VAL A 107 19.85 -29.12 -21.59
N ARG A 108 20.28 -29.87 -20.57
CA ARG A 108 21.31 -30.91 -20.74
C ARG A 108 20.91 -31.95 -21.76
N GLU A 109 19.69 -32.48 -21.69
CA GLU A 109 19.18 -33.50 -22.61
C GLU A 109 19.23 -33.01 -24.06
N ASN A 110 18.83 -31.75 -24.31
CA ASN A 110 18.91 -31.13 -25.64
C ASN A 110 20.35 -31.00 -26.17
N PHE A 111 21.36 -30.97 -25.30
CA PHE A 111 22.78 -30.85 -25.68
C PHE A 111 23.54 -32.19 -25.68
N SER A 112 23.02 -33.24 -25.03
CA SER A 112 23.72 -34.53 -24.87
C SER A 112 23.35 -35.60 -25.89
N GLU A 113 22.18 -35.51 -26.53
CA GLU A 113 21.82 -36.43 -27.62
C GLU A 113 22.32 -35.86 -28.95
N GLY A 114 23.15 -36.64 -29.67
CA GLY A 114 23.84 -36.26 -30.90
C GLY A 114 22.94 -35.89 -32.09
N SER A 115 22.19 -34.79 -32.01
CA SER A 115 21.55 -34.14 -33.16
C SER A 115 22.56 -33.27 -33.92
N ALA A 116 23.64 -33.89 -34.38
CA ALA A 116 24.37 -33.40 -35.54
C ALA A 116 23.60 -33.80 -36.82
N THR A 117 22.35 -33.40 -36.91
CA THR A 117 21.71 -33.09 -38.19
C THR A 117 21.48 -31.60 -38.17
N ASN A 118 22.47 -30.87 -38.68
CA ASN A 118 22.43 -29.45 -38.94
C ASN A 118 21.40 -29.15 -40.05
N GLU A 119 20.12 -29.42 -39.81
CA GLU A 119 19.11 -28.53 -40.34
C GLU A 119 18.90 -27.47 -39.26
N PRO A 120 19.29 -26.20 -39.52
CA PRO A 120 18.91 -25.13 -38.61
C PRO A 120 17.40 -25.21 -38.47
N ILE A 121 16.93 -25.16 -37.23
CA ILE A 121 15.52 -25.10 -36.88
C ILE A 121 14.82 -24.15 -37.88
N ILE A 122 14.15 -24.71 -38.90
CA ILE A 122 13.10 -23.99 -39.61
C ILE A 122 11.87 -24.11 -38.69
N SER A 123 12.01 -23.56 -37.48
CA SER A 123 10.90 -22.84 -36.88
C SER A 123 10.49 -21.85 -37.96
N SER A 124 9.21 -21.82 -38.30
CA SER A 124 8.62 -20.82 -39.18
C SER A 124 9.03 -19.42 -38.69
N GLN A 125 10.19 -18.98 -39.17
CA GLN A 125 10.98 -17.88 -38.61
C GLN A 125 10.24 -16.56 -38.76
N SER A 126 9.23 -16.51 -39.64
CA SER A 126 8.32 -15.39 -39.83
C SER A 126 7.34 -15.19 -38.67
N HIS A 127 6.78 -16.26 -38.09
CA HIS A 127 5.74 -16.14 -37.05
C HIS A 127 6.31 -15.72 -35.70
N ASN A 128 7.44 -16.31 -35.29
CA ASN A 128 8.11 -15.95 -34.04
C ASN A 128 8.78 -14.57 -34.08
N LYS A 129 9.31 -14.16 -35.25
CA LYS A 129 9.91 -12.82 -35.42
C LYS A 129 8.85 -11.72 -35.37
N LYS A 130 7.65 -12.00 -35.90
CA LYS A 130 6.50 -11.09 -35.80
C LYS A 130 6.00 -10.96 -34.36
N LEU A 131 5.80 -12.08 -33.65
CA LEU A 131 5.42 -12.06 -32.23
C LEU A 131 6.44 -11.30 -31.36
N LEU A 132 7.74 -11.47 -31.63
CA LEU A 132 8.80 -10.76 -30.91
C LEU A 132 8.80 -9.25 -31.22
N GLN A 133 8.51 -8.86 -32.47
CA GLN A 133 8.35 -7.45 -32.84
C GLN A 133 7.12 -6.83 -32.17
N ASP A 134 5.97 -7.50 -32.24
CA ASP A 134 4.72 -7.06 -31.61
C ASP A 134 4.91 -6.88 -30.09
N TRP A 135 5.64 -7.80 -29.45
CA TRP A 135 5.93 -7.70 -28.01
C TRP A 135 6.89 -6.54 -27.69
N LYS A 136 7.92 -6.33 -28.51
CA LYS A 136 8.84 -5.18 -28.36
C LYS A 136 8.12 -3.85 -28.57
N GLU A 137 7.19 -3.78 -29.50
CA GLU A 137 6.40 -2.57 -29.76
C GLU A 137 5.39 -2.31 -28.64
N LYS A 138 4.71 -3.35 -28.16
CA LYS A 138 3.81 -3.27 -27.01
C LYS A 138 4.55 -2.85 -25.75
N LYS A 139 5.75 -3.38 -25.51
CA LYS A 139 6.61 -2.96 -24.39
C LYS A 139 6.97 -1.47 -24.49
N ARG A 140 7.40 -1.00 -25.67
CA ARG A 140 7.73 0.42 -25.91
C ARG A 140 6.54 1.34 -25.67
N SER A 141 5.35 0.93 -26.12
CA SER A 141 4.11 1.68 -25.91
C SER A 141 3.77 1.80 -24.41
N LEU A 142 3.89 0.69 -23.67
CA LEU A 142 3.65 0.68 -22.23
C LEU A 142 4.68 1.50 -21.44
N GLU A 143 5.96 1.45 -21.83
CA GLU A 143 7.01 2.28 -21.21
C GLU A 143 6.74 3.77 -21.41
N LYS A 144 6.29 4.17 -22.61
CA LYS A 144 5.91 5.56 -22.90
C LYS A 144 4.69 6.00 -22.10
N ASP A 145 3.63 5.18 -22.06
CA ASP A 145 2.42 5.48 -21.27
C ASP A 145 2.73 5.59 -19.77
N LEU A 146 3.65 4.78 -19.26
CA LEU A 146 4.13 4.87 -17.88
C LEU A 146 4.84 6.21 -17.61
N GLU A 147 5.69 6.65 -18.53
CA GLU A 147 6.41 7.92 -18.38
C GLU A 147 5.48 9.13 -18.46
N ASP A 148 4.52 9.12 -19.39
CA ASP A 148 3.51 10.18 -19.53
C ASP A 148 2.64 10.27 -18.25
N LYS A 149 2.21 9.13 -17.70
CA LYS A 149 1.47 9.07 -16.42
C LYS A 149 2.32 9.56 -15.24
N THR A 150 3.61 9.28 -15.24
CA THR A 150 4.53 9.74 -14.19
C THR A 150 4.65 11.26 -14.21
N ARG A 151 4.82 11.86 -15.39
CA ARG A 151 4.84 13.32 -15.57
C ARG A 151 3.53 13.97 -15.12
N LEU A 152 2.39 13.36 -15.45
CA LEU A 152 1.09 13.85 -15.01
C LEU A 152 0.96 13.87 -13.48
N ILE A 153 1.47 12.83 -12.79
CA ILE A 153 1.47 12.76 -11.32
C ILE A 153 2.35 13.87 -10.72
N GLU A 154 3.48 14.18 -11.32
CA GLU A 154 4.35 15.28 -10.85
C GLU A 154 3.66 16.64 -10.98
N LEU A 155 3.04 16.92 -12.13
CA LEU A 155 2.26 18.15 -12.33
C LEU A 155 1.11 18.28 -11.31
N GLN A 156 0.37 17.19 -11.07
CA GLN A 156 -0.71 17.19 -10.07
C GLN A 156 -0.18 17.41 -8.64
N LYS A 157 1.01 16.90 -8.31
CA LYS A 157 1.64 17.14 -7.01
C LYS A 157 2.03 18.61 -6.83
N GLU A 158 2.53 19.26 -7.88
CA GLU A 158 2.84 20.69 -7.86
C GLU A 158 1.58 21.53 -7.65
N GLU A 159 0.50 21.23 -8.39
CA GLU A 159 -0.79 21.91 -8.24
C GLU A 159 -1.36 21.74 -6.82
N ILE A 160 -1.32 20.53 -6.26
CA ILE A 160 -1.74 20.26 -4.88
C ILE A 160 -0.92 21.08 -3.88
N ASN A 161 0.40 21.19 -4.08
CA ASN A 161 1.26 21.97 -3.20
C ASN A 161 0.94 23.47 -3.26
N GLU A 162 0.68 24.01 -4.45
CA GLU A 162 0.26 25.40 -4.61
C GLU A 162 -1.07 25.67 -3.90
N LEU A 163 -2.07 24.80 -4.10
CA LEU A 163 -3.37 24.89 -3.45
C LEU A 163 -3.27 24.81 -1.93
N LYS A 164 -2.45 23.89 -1.39
CA LYS A 164 -2.16 23.82 0.05
C LYS A 164 -1.58 25.14 0.58
N GLY A 165 -0.69 25.77 -0.17
CA GLY A 165 -0.14 27.08 0.16
C GLY A 165 -1.22 28.17 0.23
N LYS A 166 -2.14 28.20 -0.74
CA LYS A 166 -3.29 29.14 -0.75
C LYS A 166 -4.23 28.91 0.43
N ILE A 167 -4.54 27.65 0.75
CA ILE A 167 -5.38 27.29 1.91
C ILE A 167 -4.75 27.81 3.22
N LYS A 168 -3.45 27.59 3.42
CA LYS A 168 -2.75 28.06 4.63
C LYS A 168 -2.81 29.59 4.79
N LYS A 169 -2.69 30.34 3.68
CA LYS A 169 -2.85 31.81 3.69
C LYS A 169 -4.29 32.22 4.06
N MET A 170 -5.28 31.56 3.46
CA MET A 170 -6.69 31.80 3.76
C MET A 170 -7.04 31.53 5.22
N GLU A 171 -6.49 30.47 5.82
CA GLU A 171 -6.68 30.15 7.25
C GLU A 171 -6.17 31.26 8.16
N VAL A 172 -4.99 31.84 7.87
CA VAL A 172 -4.44 32.96 8.64
C VAL A 172 -5.35 34.18 8.54
N ILE A 173 -5.75 34.56 7.33
CA ILE A 173 -6.66 35.70 7.09
C ILE A 173 -8.00 35.49 7.81
N THR A 174 -8.53 34.27 7.79
CA THR A 174 -9.80 33.92 8.45
C THR A 174 -9.67 34.03 9.97
N LYS A 175 -8.59 33.51 10.56
CA LYS A 175 -8.32 33.65 12.01
C LYS A 175 -8.19 35.12 12.42
N GLU A 176 -7.54 35.95 11.61
CA GLU A 176 -7.43 37.39 11.89
C GLU A 176 -8.78 38.11 11.80
N ARG A 177 -9.61 37.77 10.79
CA ARG A 177 -10.97 38.30 10.69
C ARG A 177 -11.84 37.93 11.90
N ILE A 178 -11.77 36.70 12.37
CA ILE A 178 -12.51 36.25 13.56
C ILE A 178 -12.10 37.07 14.78
N LYS A 179 -10.79 37.21 15.05
CA LYS A 179 -10.28 38.04 16.16
C LYS A 179 -10.72 39.50 16.08
N LEU A 180 -10.74 40.07 14.87
CA LEU A 180 -11.22 41.44 14.67
C LEU A 180 -12.72 41.57 14.90
N GLN A 181 -13.50 40.54 14.57
CA GLN A 181 -14.93 40.50 14.83
C GLN A 181 -15.22 40.36 16.32
N GLU A 182 -14.55 39.45 17.02
CA GLU A 182 -14.66 39.27 18.48
C GLU A 182 -14.40 40.58 19.23
N LYS A 183 -13.32 41.31 18.87
CA LYS A 183 -13.02 42.63 19.45
C LYS A 183 -14.10 43.68 19.18
N LYS A 184 -14.75 43.64 18.01
CA LYS A 184 -15.85 44.56 17.68
C LYS A 184 -17.09 44.25 18.50
N ASP A 185 -17.40 42.97 18.66
CA ASP A 185 -18.56 42.50 19.42
C ASP A 185 -18.39 42.81 20.92
N GLU A 186 -17.20 42.60 21.50
CA GLU A 186 -16.86 43.01 22.86
C GLU A 186 -17.04 44.52 23.10
N ASN A 187 -16.56 45.36 22.18
CA ASN A 187 -16.71 46.82 22.26
C ASN A 187 -18.18 47.26 22.19
N LEU A 188 -18.98 46.59 21.35
CA LEU A 188 -20.42 46.82 21.25
C LEU A 188 -21.14 46.42 22.54
N GLU A 189 -20.80 45.28 23.13
CA GLU A 189 -21.34 44.88 24.44
C GLU A 189 -21.00 45.87 25.54
N GLU A 190 -19.74 46.33 25.60
CA GLU A 190 -19.29 47.30 26.62
C GLU A 190 -20.05 48.63 26.50
N LYS A 191 -20.24 49.14 25.27
CA LYS A 191 -21.06 50.33 25.00
C LYS A 191 -22.52 50.14 25.40
N GLN A 192 -23.10 48.97 25.16
CA GLN A 192 -24.47 48.66 25.57
C GLN A 192 -24.60 48.58 27.09
N ARG A 193 -23.64 47.97 27.79
CA ARG A 193 -23.60 47.93 29.27
C ARG A 193 -23.46 49.34 29.86
N ALA A 194 -22.57 50.17 29.32
CA ALA A 194 -22.40 51.55 29.75
C ALA A 194 -23.69 52.39 29.54
N SER A 195 -24.39 52.20 28.42
CA SER A 195 -25.66 52.88 28.14
C SER A 195 -26.82 52.41 29.04
N ARG A 196 -26.84 51.13 29.45
CA ARG A 196 -27.83 50.63 30.41
C ARG A 196 -27.60 51.22 31.81
N ASN A 197 -26.35 51.31 32.25
CA ASN A 197 -26.00 51.86 33.56
C ASN A 197 -26.26 53.37 33.67
N SER A 198 -26.24 54.13 32.57
CA SER A 198 -26.58 55.56 32.58
C SER A 198 -28.09 55.85 32.55
N LYS A 199 -28.94 54.85 32.24
CA LYS A 199 -30.40 54.97 32.24
C LYS A 199 -31.04 54.64 33.60
N THR A 200 -30.32 53.96 34.50
CA THR A 200 -30.79 53.62 35.85
C THR A 200 -30.44 54.67 36.92
N SER A 201 -29.63 55.68 36.60
CA SER A 201 -29.35 56.81 37.50
C SER A 201 -30.28 58.00 37.20
N LYS A 202 -31.53 57.93 37.65
CA LYS A 202 -32.39 59.12 37.82
C LYS A 202 -32.74 59.24 39.31
N PRO A 203 -32.49 60.39 39.97
CA PRO A 203 -32.75 60.52 41.40
C PRO A 203 -34.25 60.67 41.67
N GLU A 204 -34.75 59.96 42.68
CA GLU A 204 -36.08 60.16 43.24
C GLU A 204 -36.18 61.57 43.86
N SER A 205 -36.95 62.47 43.25
CA SER A 205 -37.34 63.72 43.88
C SER A 205 -38.63 63.52 44.68
N LYS A 206 -38.49 63.61 46.00
CA LYS A 206 -39.56 63.60 47.01
C LYS A 206 -40.63 64.65 46.71
N LEU A 207 -41.88 64.21 46.63
CA LEU A 207 -43.08 65.05 46.75
C LEU A 207 -43.29 65.41 48.23
N ILE A 208 -43.29 66.70 48.56
CA ILE A 208 -43.95 67.20 49.78
C ILE A 208 -44.87 68.34 49.37
N ALA A 209 -46.16 68.13 49.62
CA ALA A 209 -47.23 69.11 49.48
C ALA A 209 -47.45 69.84 50.80
N THR A 210 -47.70 71.16 50.77
CA THR A 210 -48.56 71.85 51.74
C THR A 210 -49.12 73.16 51.16
N SER A 211 -50.42 73.14 50.87
CA SER A 211 -51.50 74.14 51.12
C SER A 211 -51.19 75.62 51.38
N GLY A 212 -51.99 76.51 50.78
CA GLY A 212 -52.20 77.87 51.27
C GLY A 212 -53.11 78.76 50.40
N ALA A 213 -54.38 78.83 50.73
CA ALA A 213 -55.46 79.51 50.00
C ALA A 213 -55.39 81.06 49.96
N LYS A 214 -55.97 81.68 48.91
CA LYS A 214 -57.22 82.48 48.98
C LYS A 214 -57.45 83.31 47.69
N SER A 215 -58.69 83.24 47.19
CA SER A 215 -59.28 84.13 46.18
C SER A 215 -59.43 85.57 46.71
N PRO A 216 -59.70 86.57 45.84
CA PRO A 216 -61.13 86.93 45.64
C PRO A 216 -61.53 87.44 44.23
N LYS A 217 -62.85 87.34 43.99
CA LYS A 217 -63.73 88.04 43.01
C LYS A 217 -63.53 89.58 43.09
N ARG A 218 -63.95 90.48 42.18
CA ARG A 218 -65.10 90.62 41.26
C ARG A 218 -64.92 91.97 40.51
N ASN A 219 -65.67 92.23 39.44
CA ASN A 219 -66.49 93.45 39.16
C ASN A 219 -66.83 93.45 37.66
N HIS A 220 -68.09 93.17 37.31
CA HIS A 220 -69.23 94.08 37.14
C HIS A 220 -69.23 94.77 35.78
#